data_AF-A0A9R0RAN1-F1
#
_entry.id   AF-A0A9R0RAN1-F1
#
_cell.length_a   1.000
_cell.length_b   1.000
_cell.length_c   1.000
_cell.angle_alpha   90.00
_cell.angle_beta   90.00
_cell.angle_gamma   90.00
#
_symmetry.space_group_name_H-M   'P 1'
#
loop_
_entity.id
_entity.type
_entity.pdbx_description
1 polymer ?
#
loop_
_entity_poly.entity_id
_entity_poly.type
_entity_poly.pdbx_seq_one_letter_code
_entity_poly.pdbx_strand_id
1 'polypeptide(L)'
;MKLHPVGLFLLSCTCLLLCAAAPVTVMVRAGIRREAEALVNWKASLVSADDSLGSWSLANSTSLCKWTHITCNSAGHMTGLHFMEASLNGTLDRFDFSAFPHLKNLTLSSNGLYGTIPAGIGNLTSLARLYIFNNPSLRGAIPRSIGQLKHLSALYLLYLGLDSNLPQEIGNLTTLEELHLYSVTLTGSIPPTIGVLVKLRVLSMQGNNLTGSIPLEIGNMTQLNIMSLWSNYLQGQLPGTISNLVSLQELSLSENQLGGHIVPELGNSSLLETVDIEMNNFSGLFPSSICVGGRLSIVSARSNGFTGIHHQTFRNCTSLMFVDFTATNIVADIKDCVGEHPWELRMMTLGQNHLYGTLLTDGGKVFICNSTYLSFLDLSNNLLDGGLPKCLWDMPSLGYMDLSSNSFSGVVPFWKTCNNNLVCLRLANNHFEGTFPLGLRKCKNLITLDLGGNNFSGRIPSWVSKSLPNLIVLRL
;
A
#
# COMPACT_ATOMS: atom_id res chain seq x y z
N MET A 1 28.80 77.49 -68.43
CA MET A 1 29.74 76.57 -67.78
C MET A 1 29.19 75.15 -67.89
N LYS A 2 30.09 74.18 -68.12
CA LYS A 2 29.88 72.88 -68.78
C LYS A 2 29.09 71.85 -67.96
N LEU A 3 28.40 70.96 -68.68
CA LEU A 3 27.84 69.67 -68.27
C LEU A 3 28.78 68.50 -68.69
N HIS A 4 28.59 67.34 -68.03
CA HIS A 4 29.02 65.93 -68.34
C HIS A 4 30.40 65.39 -67.86
N PRO A 5 30.60 64.04 -67.71
CA PRO A 5 29.81 62.96 -67.03
C PRO A 5 30.68 61.85 -66.31
N VAL A 6 30.06 60.71 -65.91
CA VAL A 6 30.61 59.33 -65.59
C VAL A 6 31.16 59.10 -64.16
N GLY A 7 30.95 57.99 -63.43
CA GLY A 7 30.31 56.69 -63.69
C GLY A 7 30.21 55.75 -62.46
N LEU A 8 29.65 54.57 -62.70
CA LEU A 8 29.43 53.43 -61.78
C LEU A 8 30.70 52.95 -61.05
N PHE A 9 30.55 52.46 -59.81
CA PHE A 9 31.07 51.14 -59.39
C PHE A 9 30.29 50.60 -58.18
N LEU A 10 29.66 49.44 -58.37
CA LEU A 10 29.13 48.57 -57.32
C LEU A 10 30.30 47.79 -56.71
N LEU A 11 30.39 47.74 -55.37
CA LEU A 11 31.25 46.78 -54.67
C LEU A 11 30.46 46.15 -53.53
N SER A 12 30.29 44.84 -53.69
CA SER A 12 29.68 43.88 -52.79
C SER A 12 30.53 43.68 -51.54
N CYS A 13 29.86 43.55 -50.38
CA CYS A 13 30.49 43.03 -49.17
C CYS A 13 29.51 42.08 -48.47
N THR A 14 29.39 40.86 -48.99
CA THR A 14 28.78 39.73 -48.30
C THR A 14 29.90 38.86 -47.74
N CYS A 15 30.28 39.10 -46.48
CA CYS A 15 31.06 38.14 -45.70
C CYS A 15 30.07 37.12 -45.11
N LEU A 16 29.88 36.01 -45.81
CA LEU A 16 29.17 34.83 -45.31
C LEU A 16 30.05 34.14 -44.26
N LEU A 17 29.59 34.14 -43.01
CA LEU A 17 30.04 33.20 -41.98
C LEU A 17 29.68 31.77 -42.43
N LEU A 18 30.68 31.05 -42.94
CA LEU A 18 30.64 29.60 -43.14
C LEU A 18 30.68 28.90 -41.78
N CYS A 19 29.51 28.72 -41.15
CA CYS A 19 29.33 27.61 -40.21
C CYS A 19 29.19 26.33 -41.04
N ALA A 20 30.31 25.62 -41.25
CA ALA A 20 30.28 24.28 -41.81
C ALA A 20 29.58 23.34 -40.82
N ALA A 21 28.31 23.03 -41.05
CA ALA A 21 27.61 22.00 -40.30
C ALA A 21 28.23 20.64 -40.64
N ALA A 22 28.75 19.93 -39.63
CA ALA A 22 29.24 18.57 -39.81
C ALA A 22 28.10 17.65 -40.30
N PRO A 23 28.39 16.60 -41.09
CA PRO A 23 27.37 15.65 -41.52
C PRO A 23 26.68 15.00 -40.31
N VAL A 24 25.35 14.82 -40.37
CA VAL A 24 24.54 14.22 -39.28
C VAL A 24 25.11 12.88 -38.79
N THR A 25 25.66 12.07 -39.69
CA THR A 25 26.29 10.78 -39.37
C THR A 25 27.56 10.92 -38.52
N VAL A 26 28.33 12.00 -38.69
CA VAL A 26 29.51 12.31 -37.87
C VAL A 26 29.08 12.77 -36.48
N MET A 27 28.02 13.58 -36.39
CA MET A 27 27.46 14.02 -35.10
C MET A 27 26.88 12.86 -34.28
N VAL A 28 26.14 11.94 -34.90
CA VAL A 28 25.62 10.73 -34.22
C VAL A 28 26.75 9.86 -33.68
N ARG A 29 27.80 9.61 -34.48
CA ARG A 29 28.98 8.84 -34.04
C ARG A 29 29.73 9.52 -32.89
N ALA A 30 29.86 10.85 -32.91
CA ALA A 30 30.47 11.60 -31.82
C ALA A 30 29.64 11.51 -30.53
N GLY A 31 28.30 11.55 -30.62
CA GLY A 31 27.40 11.36 -29.48
C GLY A 31 27.51 9.97 -28.85
N ILE A 32 27.46 8.90 -29.66
CA ILE A 32 27.60 7.51 -29.17
C ILE A 32 28.97 7.29 -28.53
N ARG A 33 30.03 7.87 -29.08
CA ARG A 33 31.37 7.80 -28.48
C ARG A 33 31.41 8.45 -27.10
N ARG A 34 30.77 9.62 -26.94
CA ARG A 34 30.68 10.30 -25.64
C ARG A 34 29.90 9.46 -24.60
N GLU A 35 28.80 8.82 -24.99
CA GLU A 35 28.05 7.89 -24.14
C GLU A 35 28.95 6.73 -23.67
N ALA A 36 29.71 6.13 -24.58
CA ALA A 36 30.63 5.04 -24.29
C ALA A 36 31.76 5.46 -23.34
N GLU A 37 32.38 6.63 -23.59
CA GLU A 37 33.43 7.20 -22.73
C GLU A 37 32.91 7.47 -21.32
N ALA A 38 31.71 8.03 -21.17
CA ALA A 38 31.08 8.27 -19.88
C ALA A 38 30.86 6.97 -19.08
N LEU A 39 30.35 5.92 -19.71
CA LEU A 39 30.12 4.63 -19.08
C LEU A 39 31.43 3.93 -18.66
N VAL A 40 32.46 3.96 -19.52
CA VAL A 40 33.78 3.37 -19.21
C VAL A 40 34.47 4.13 -18.08
N ASN A 41 34.36 5.46 -18.06
CA ASN A 41 34.91 6.29 -16.98
C ASN A 41 34.20 6.01 -15.64
N TRP A 42 32.88 5.85 -15.64
CA TRP A 42 32.16 5.47 -14.43
C TRP A 42 32.53 4.05 -13.98
N LYS A 43 32.60 3.08 -14.91
CA LYS A 43 33.08 1.71 -14.62
C LYS A 43 34.45 1.72 -13.94
N ALA A 44 35.38 2.55 -14.43
CA ALA A 44 36.71 2.68 -13.84
C ALA A 44 36.73 3.33 -12.44
N SER A 45 35.62 3.96 -12.03
CA SER A 45 35.47 4.54 -10.69
C SER A 45 34.85 3.60 -9.65
N LEU A 46 34.26 2.49 -10.09
CA LEU A 46 33.68 1.50 -9.19
C LEU A 46 34.78 0.74 -8.43
N VAL A 47 34.51 0.44 -7.16
CA VAL A 47 35.42 -0.35 -6.31
C VAL A 47 35.51 -1.77 -6.83
N SER A 48 34.36 -2.34 -7.17
CA SER A 48 34.25 -3.62 -7.86
C SER A 48 32.99 -3.63 -8.71
N ALA A 49 33.08 -4.28 -9.86
CA ALA A 49 31.94 -4.67 -10.65
C ALA A 49 32.18 -6.11 -11.09
N ASP A 50 31.12 -6.90 -11.16
CA ASP A 50 31.18 -8.27 -11.67
C ASP A 50 31.63 -8.31 -13.16
N ASP A 51 32.01 -9.49 -13.63
CA ASP A 51 32.32 -9.77 -15.05
C ASP A 51 31.15 -9.42 -15.99
N SER A 52 29.96 -9.18 -15.43
CA SER A 52 28.79 -8.62 -16.11
C SER A 52 29.10 -7.35 -16.91
N LEU A 53 30.08 -6.53 -16.51
CA LEU A 53 30.54 -5.35 -17.25
C LEU A 53 31.67 -5.63 -18.26
N GLY A 54 32.08 -6.88 -18.47
CA GLY A 54 33.20 -7.25 -19.34
C GLY A 54 33.05 -6.77 -20.79
N SER A 55 31.82 -6.64 -21.27
CA SER A 55 31.52 -6.14 -22.62
C SER A 55 31.81 -4.64 -22.82
N TRP A 56 31.94 -3.88 -21.73
CA TRP A 56 32.14 -2.43 -21.77
C TRP A 56 33.62 -2.12 -22.03
N SER A 57 33.93 -1.77 -23.28
CA SER A 57 35.27 -1.40 -23.73
C SER A 57 35.24 -0.43 -24.90
N LEU A 58 36.08 0.61 -24.84
CA LEU A 58 36.26 1.55 -25.96
C LEU A 58 36.80 0.87 -27.22
N ALA A 59 37.45 -0.28 -27.10
CA ALA A 59 37.89 -1.06 -28.26
C ALA A 59 36.72 -1.65 -29.07
N ASN A 60 35.53 -1.77 -28.45
CA ASN A 60 34.31 -2.28 -29.07
C ASN A 60 33.18 -1.21 -29.07
N SER A 61 33.54 0.08 -29.16
CA SER A 61 32.59 1.21 -29.06
C SER A 61 31.79 1.47 -30.36
N THR A 62 31.96 0.64 -31.40
CA THR A 62 31.24 0.81 -32.67
C THR A 62 29.73 0.52 -32.54
N SER A 63 29.32 -0.21 -31.49
CA SER A 63 27.92 -0.36 -31.12
C SER A 63 27.79 -0.57 -29.60
N LEU A 64 27.56 0.53 -28.87
CA LEU A 64 27.23 0.56 -27.44
C LEU A 64 26.06 -0.37 -27.09
N CYS A 65 25.15 -0.57 -28.04
CA CYS A 65 23.95 -1.40 -27.92
C CYS A 65 24.23 -2.90 -27.81
N LYS A 66 25.46 -3.34 -28.05
CA LYS A 66 25.89 -4.73 -27.82
C LYS A 66 26.40 -4.96 -26.40
N TRP A 67 26.59 -3.89 -25.63
CA TRP A 67 27.04 -4.01 -24.26
C TRP A 67 25.91 -4.54 -23.39
N THR A 68 26.26 -5.37 -22.43
CA THR A 68 25.36 -5.88 -21.39
C THR A 68 24.71 -4.72 -20.64
N HIS A 69 23.46 -4.89 -20.24
CA HIS A 69 22.64 -3.91 -19.50
C HIS A 69 22.19 -2.67 -20.27
N ILE A 70 22.51 -2.55 -21.57
CA ILE A 70 22.20 -1.37 -22.38
C ILE A 70 21.10 -1.66 -23.39
N THR A 71 20.15 -0.73 -23.53
CA THR A 71 19.21 -0.70 -24.66
C THR A 71 19.36 0.61 -25.44
N CYS A 72 19.11 0.57 -26.74
CA CYS A 72 19.26 1.72 -27.63
C CYS A 72 18.03 1.95 -28.51
N ASN A 73 17.94 3.16 -29.06
CA ASN A 73 17.04 3.47 -30.16
C ASN A 73 17.63 3.03 -31.53
N SER A 74 16.86 3.22 -32.60
CA SER A 74 17.26 2.91 -33.98
C SER A 74 18.46 3.72 -34.49
N ALA A 75 18.75 4.88 -33.88
CA ALA A 75 19.92 5.70 -34.17
C ALA A 75 21.18 5.25 -33.40
N GLY A 76 21.07 4.27 -32.50
CA GLY A 76 22.17 3.71 -31.72
C GLY A 76 22.49 4.44 -30.41
N HIS A 77 21.68 5.43 -30.02
CA HIS A 77 21.83 6.13 -28.74
C HIS A 77 21.19 5.32 -27.61
N MET A 78 21.81 5.35 -26.42
CA MET A 78 21.29 4.67 -25.24
C MET A 78 19.93 5.24 -24.81
N THR A 79 18.96 4.34 -24.67
CA THR A 79 17.62 4.63 -24.14
C THR A 79 17.34 3.94 -22.81
N GLY A 80 18.12 2.93 -22.43
CA GLY A 80 17.96 2.28 -21.15
C GLY A 80 19.25 1.71 -20.59
N LEU A 81 19.40 1.82 -19.27
CA LEU A 81 20.49 1.25 -18.50
C LEU A 81 19.91 0.44 -17.35
N HIS A 82 20.18 -0.87 -17.32
CA HIS A 82 19.45 -1.82 -16.48
C HIS A 82 20.37 -2.72 -15.65
N PHE A 83 20.64 -2.30 -14.42
CA PHE A 83 21.39 -3.09 -13.45
C PHE A 83 20.45 -3.70 -12.40
N MET A 84 20.37 -5.03 -12.41
CA MET A 84 19.70 -5.83 -11.39
C MET A 84 20.69 -6.91 -10.96
N GLU A 85 21.04 -6.94 -9.66
CA GLU A 85 21.91 -7.98 -9.09
C GLU A 85 23.30 -8.08 -9.77
N ALA A 86 23.81 -6.95 -10.26
CA ALA A 86 25.08 -6.90 -11.01
C ALA A 86 26.31 -6.76 -10.10
N SER A 87 26.14 -6.92 -8.78
CA SER A 87 27.17 -6.78 -7.75
C SER A 87 28.01 -5.49 -7.89
N LEU A 88 27.39 -4.41 -8.39
CA LEU A 88 28.08 -3.13 -8.53
C LEU A 88 28.40 -2.56 -7.15
N ASN A 89 29.64 -2.18 -6.90
CA ASN A 89 30.06 -1.55 -5.66
C ASN A 89 30.79 -0.24 -5.96
N GLY A 90 30.25 0.87 -5.46
CA GLY A 90 30.77 2.21 -5.74
C GLY A 90 29.71 3.30 -5.60
N THR A 91 30.04 4.50 -6.09
CA THR A 91 29.17 5.68 -6.01
C THR A 91 28.65 6.09 -7.39
N LEU A 92 27.62 6.94 -7.39
CA LEU A 92 27.11 7.59 -8.62
C LEU A 92 27.82 8.92 -8.91
N ASP A 93 28.74 9.38 -8.06
CA ASP A 93 29.33 10.73 -8.13
C ASP A 93 30.10 10.99 -9.44
N ARG A 94 30.70 9.94 -10.03
CA ARG A 94 31.41 10.02 -11.32
C ARG A 94 30.57 9.56 -12.51
N PHE A 95 29.28 9.31 -12.33
CA PHE A 95 28.38 9.03 -13.43
C PHE A 95 28.01 10.33 -14.14
N ASP A 96 28.49 10.54 -15.38
CA ASP A 96 28.15 11.72 -16.17
C ASP A 96 26.74 11.62 -16.76
N PHE A 97 25.73 11.98 -15.97
CA PHE A 97 24.34 12.03 -16.40
C PHE A 97 24.11 12.89 -17.67
N SER A 98 24.94 13.91 -17.90
CA SER A 98 24.77 14.80 -19.06
C SER A 98 25.12 14.14 -20.40
N ALA A 99 25.85 13.01 -20.36
CA ALA A 99 26.20 12.25 -21.55
C ALA A 99 25.01 11.49 -22.14
N PHE A 100 23.89 11.35 -21.42
CA PHE A 100 22.78 10.46 -21.78
C PHE A 100 21.44 11.18 -21.99
N PRO A 101 21.35 12.14 -22.93
CA PRO A 101 20.15 12.95 -23.13
C PRO A 101 18.95 12.15 -23.66
N HIS A 102 19.16 10.94 -24.18
CA HIS A 102 18.12 10.06 -24.73
C HIS A 102 17.68 8.94 -23.78
N LEU A 103 18.27 8.88 -22.58
CA LEU A 103 17.94 7.84 -21.60
C LEU A 103 16.51 7.98 -21.13
N LYS A 104 15.72 6.92 -21.31
CA LYS A 104 14.31 6.83 -20.92
C LYS A 104 14.10 5.98 -19.68
N ASN A 105 14.90 4.93 -19.51
CA ASN A 105 14.78 3.99 -18.40
C ASN A 105 16.12 3.85 -17.67
N LEU A 106 16.13 4.11 -16.36
CA LEU A 106 17.28 3.84 -15.51
C LEU A 106 16.85 2.89 -14.40
N THR A 107 17.51 1.73 -14.30
CA THR A 107 17.27 0.74 -13.26
C THR A 107 18.58 0.43 -12.54
N LEU A 108 18.61 0.67 -11.23
CA LEU A 108 19.72 0.41 -10.33
C LEU A 108 19.21 -0.38 -9.12
N SER A 109 19.26 -1.70 -9.19
CA SER A 109 18.57 -2.61 -8.27
C SER A 109 19.50 -3.67 -7.69
N SER A 110 19.37 -3.92 -6.39
CA SER A 110 20.06 -5.01 -5.69
C SER A 110 21.57 -5.01 -5.96
N ASN A 111 22.20 -3.86 -5.71
CA ASN A 111 23.65 -3.67 -5.86
C ASN A 111 24.24 -3.20 -4.51
N GLY A 112 25.57 -3.05 -4.48
CA GLY A 112 26.32 -2.42 -3.40
C GLY A 112 26.55 -0.92 -3.63
N LEU A 113 25.63 -0.20 -4.28
CA LEU A 113 25.80 1.24 -4.47
C LEU A 113 25.69 1.97 -3.13
N TYR A 114 26.61 2.90 -2.89
CA TYR A 114 26.65 3.71 -1.67
C TYR A 114 26.89 5.19 -2.00
N GLY A 115 26.80 6.06 -0.99
CA GLY A 115 26.94 7.51 -1.16
C GLY A 115 25.58 8.16 -1.35
N THR A 116 25.46 9.13 -2.25
CA THR A 116 24.21 9.89 -2.47
C THR A 116 23.69 9.76 -3.89
N ILE A 117 22.42 10.10 -4.13
CA ILE A 117 21.89 10.34 -5.49
C ILE A 117 22.37 11.74 -5.94
N PRO A 118 23.29 11.86 -6.92
CA PRO A 118 23.86 13.15 -7.27
C PRO A 118 22.86 14.07 -7.96
N ALA A 119 22.98 15.38 -7.76
CA ALA A 119 22.11 16.37 -8.40
C ALA A 119 22.15 16.32 -9.94
N GLY A 120 23.23 15.78 -10.53
CA GLY A 120 23.34 15.55 -11.96
C GLY A 120 22.21 14.68 -12.55
N ILE A 121 21.50 13.90 -11.74
CA ILE A 121 20.38 13.07 -12.22
C ILE A 121 19.31 13.89 -12.95
N GLY A 122 19.12 15.16 -12.58
CA GLY A 122 18.19 16.08 -13.26
C GLY A 122 18.54 16.38 -14.72
N ASN A 123 19.76 16.08 -15.16
CA ASN A 123 20.19 16.23 -16.56
C ASN A 123 19.58 15.17 -17.49
N LEU A 124 19.00 14.09 -16.96
CA LEU A 124 18.34 13.04 -17.74
C LEU A 124 16.94 13.48 -18.20
N THR A 125 16.85 14.57 -18.94
CA THR A 125 15.56 15.23 -19.23
C THR A 125 14.56 14.34 -20.00
N SER A 126 15.03 13.33 -20.74
CA SER A 126 14.18 12.34 -21.44
C SER A 126 13.71 11.16 -20.56
N LEU A 127 14.10 11.11 -19.28
CA LEU A 127 13.84 9.97 -18.42
C LEU A 127 12.33 9.83 -18.16
N ALA A 128 11.82 8.64 -18.44
CA ALA A 128 10.42 8.26 -18.22
C ALA A 128 10.27 7.36 -16.99
N ARG A 129 11.26 6.50 -16.72
CA ARG A 129 11.22 5.53 -15.61
C ARG A 129 12.53 5.55 -14.84
N LEU A 130 12.45 5.81 -13.54
CA LEU A 130 13.58 5.76 -12.63
C LEU A 130 13.30 4.74 -11.52
N TYR A 131 14.06 3.65 -11.52
CA TYR A 131 13.95 2.57 -10.54
C TYR A 131 15.27 2.42 -9.81
N ILE A 132 15.33 2.82 -8.53
CA ILE A 132 16.47 2.59 -7.66
C ILE A 132 15.98 1.86 -6.43
N PHE A 133 16.38 0.61 -6.24
CA PHE A 133 15.92 -0.14 -5.08
C PHE A 133 16.94 -1.12 -4.53
N ASN A 134 16.78 -1.47 -3.26
CA ASN A 134 17.64 -2.44 -2.58
C ASN A 134 19.14 -2.07 -2.67
N ASN A 135 19.45 -0.82 -2.32
CA ASN A 135 20.81 -0.30 -2.17
C ASN A 135 20.86 0.44 -0.82
N PRO A 136 20.91 -0.27 0.31
CA PRO A 136 20.69 0.32 1.64
C PRO A 136 21.76 1.36 2.03
N SER A 137 22.95 1.30 1.44
CA SER A 137 24.04 2.25 1.68
C SER A 137 23.95 3.52 0.82
N LEU A 138 23.00 3.58 -0.13
CA LEU A 138 22.70 4.78 -0.90
C LEU A 138 21.77 5.66 -0.05
N ARG A 139 22.32 6.76 0.45
CA ARG A 139 21.76 7.60 1.52
C ARG A 139 21.63 9.07 1.14
N GLY A 140 21.21 9.90 2.08
CA GLY A 140 21.08 11.35 1.89
C GLY A 140 19.75 11.75 1.25
N ALA A 141 19.69 12.97 0.72
CA ALA A 141 18.46 13.52 0.18
C ALA A 141 18.16 13.06 -1.26
N ILE A 142 16.86 12.97 -1.58
CA ILE A 142 16.42 13.06 -2.98
C ILE A 142 16.79 14.46 -3.47
N PRO A 143 17.64 14.61 -4.51
CA PRO A 143 18.11 15.91 -4.93
C PRO A 143 16.96 16.73 -5.53
N ARG A 144 16.92 18.05 -5.24
CA ARG A 144 15.90 18.97 -5.78
C ARG A 144 15.82 18.97 -7.31
N SER A 145 16.95 18.68 -7.98
CA SER A 145 17.02 18.56 -9.43
C SER A 145 16.16 17.42 -10.00
N ILE A 146 15.65 16.50 -9.17
CA ILE A 146 14.66 15.51 -9.61
C ILE A 146 13.47 16.17 -10.30
N GLY A 147 13.05 17.36 -9.87
CA GLY A 147 11.96 18.11 -10.49
C GLY A 147 12.22 18.61 -11.92
N GLN A 148 13.42 18.40 -12.46
CA GLN A 148 13.78 18.68 -13.85
C GLN A 148 13.37 17.54 -14.81
N LEU A 149 13.04 16.35 -14.29
CA LEU A 149 12.67 15.17 -15.07
C LEU A 149 11.22 15.24 -15.57
N LYS A 150 10.93 16.20 -16.46
CA LYS A 150 9.56 16.54 -16.90
C LYS A 150 8.81 15.45 -17.67
N HIS A 151 9.49 14.38 -18.06
CA HIS A 151 8.90 13.24 -18.77
C HIS A 151 8.74 12.01 -17.86
N LEU A 152 9.10 12.11 -16.58
CA LEU A 152 9.05 10.99 -15.65
C LEU A 152 7.59 10.59 -15.39
N SER A 153 7.26 9.34 -15.70
CA SER A 153 5.96 8.73 -15.45
C SER A 153 5.98 7.79 -14.25
N ALA A 154 7.15 7.21 -13.94
CA ALA A 154 7.30 6.29 -12.81
C ALA A 154 8.60 6.56 -12.04
N LEU A 155 8.48 6.77 -10.73
CA LEU A 155 9.60 6.97 -9.81
C LEU A 155 9.51 5.96 -8.66
N TYR A 156 10.48 5.04 -8.60
CA TYR A 156 10.57 4.04 -7.54
C TYR A 156 11.92 4.20 -6.84
N LEU A 157 11.88 4.61 -5.58
CA LEU A 157 13.02 4.67 -4.67
C LEU A 157 12.67 3.84 -3.44
N LEU A 158 13.19 2.61 -3.34
CA LEU A 158 12.73 1.61 -2.36
C LEU A 158 13.91 0.97 -1.61
N TYR A 159 13.80 0.75 -0.30
CA TYR A 159 14.85 0.07 0.46
C TYR A 159 16.23 0.75 0.28
N LEU A 160 16.26 2.06 0.56
CA LEU A 160 17.43 2.95 0.49
C LEU A 160 17.62 3.64 1.85
N GLY A 161 18.73 4.31 2.08
CA GLY A 161 18.99 5.09 3.29
C GLY A 161 18.66 6.59 3.15
N LEU A 162 17.57 6.95 2.46
CA LEU A 162 17.23 8.35 2.16
C LEU A 162 16.68 9.09 3.40
N ASP A 163 17.56 9.67 4.20
CA ASP A 163 17.33 10.20 5.55
C ASP A 163 16.98 11.69 5.60
N SER A 164 16.29 12.20 4.58
CA SER A 164 15.94 13.63 4.46
C SER A 164 14.48 13.84 4.08
N ASN A 165 14.04 15.09 4.02
CA ASN A 165 12.67 15.42 3.63
C ASN A 165 12.43 15.19 2.12
N LEU A 166 11.19 14.86 1.77
CA LEU A 166 10.72 14.85 0.37
C LEU A 166 10.77 16.29 -0.20
N PRO A 167 11.58 16.58 -1.24
CA PRO A 167 11.71 17.91 -1.81
C PRO A 167 10.39 18.42 -2.41
N GLN A 168 10.09 19.71 -2.27
CA GLN A 168 8.89 20.34 -2.85
C GLN A 168 8.87 20.25 -4.38
N GLU A 169 10.05 20.17 -5.00
CA GLU A 169 10.24 19.97 -6.43
C GLU A 169 9.69 18.64 -6.93
N ILE A 170 9.27 17.70 -6.06
CA ILE A 170 8.51 16.52 -6.52
C ILE A 170 7.24 16.93 -7.27
N GLY A 171 6.59 18.03 -6.86
CA GLY A 171 5.39 18.57 -7.52
C GLY A 171 5.63 19.09 -8.95
N ASN A 172 6.89 19.20 -9.38
CA ASN A 172 7.25 19.60 -10.72
C ASN A 172 7.16 18.46 -11.75
N LEU A 173 6.94 17.21 -11.30
CA LEU A 173 6.85 15.99 -12.12
C LEU A 173 5.42 15.76 -12.61
N THR A 174 4.82 16.72 -13.31
CA THR A 174 3.38 16.69 -13.66
C THR A 174 2.94 15.56 -14.61
N THR A 175 3.88 14.78 -15.15
CA THR A 175 3.63 13.56 -15.92
C THR A 175 3.61 12.29 -15.09
N LEU A 176 3.91 12.37 -13.80
CA LEU A 176 4.07 11.21 -12.92
C LEU A 176 2.73 10.50 -12.70
N GLU A 177 2.74 9.19 -12.93
CA GLU A 177 1.61 8.28 -12.73
C GLU A 177 1.85 7.38 -11.50
N GLU A 178 3.10 7.07 -11.20
CA GLU A 178 3.47 6.18 -10.09
C GLU A 178 4.61 6.79 -9.27
N LEU A 179 4.37 6.99 -7.97
CA LEU A 179 5.36 7.44 -6.99
C LEU A 179 5.47 6.42 -5.86
N HIS A 180 6.57 5.68 -5.83
CA HIS A 180 6.88 4.73 -4.76
C HIS A 180 8.16 5.16 -4.03
N LEU A 181 8.00 5.55 -2.77
CA LEU A 181 9.04 6.00 -1.86
C LEU A 181 8.91 5.28 -0.51
N TYR A 182 8.87 3.94 -0.50
CA TYR A 182 8.64 3.19 0.73
C TYR A 182 9.91 2.53 1.29
N SER A 183 9.98 2.42 2.61
CA SER A 183 11.15 1.89 3.33
C SER A 183 12.45 2.61 2.98
N VAL A 184 12.42 3.95 2.96
CA VAL A 184 13.59 4.78 2.61
C VAL A 184 14.03 5.75 3.71
N THR A 185 13.43 5.71 4.91
CA THR A 185 13.75 6.57 6.08
C THR A 185 13.46 8.08 5.91
N LEU A 186 12.59 8.45 4.97
CA LEU A 186 12.22 9.87 4.73
C LEU A 186 11.64 10.52 5.99
N THR A 187 11.99 11.78 6.23
CA THR A 187 11.55 12.58 7.38
C THR A 187 10.69 13.78 6.98
N GLY A 188 10.19 14.53 7.95
CA GLY A 188 9.44 15.77 7.73
C GLY A 188 8.03 15.52 7.19
N SER A 189 7.38 16.56 6.69
CA SER A 189 6.00 16.48 6.20
C SER A 189 5.90 16.18 4.71
N ILE A 190 4.79 15.58 4.30
CA ILE A 190 4.41 15.49 2.88
C ILE A 190 4.19 16.91 2.35
N PRO A 191 4.92 17.37 1.32
CA PRO A 191 4.80 18.73 0.81
C PRO A 191 3.46 18.93 0.09
N PRO A 192 2.74 20.05 0.29
CA PRO A 192 1.48 20.35 -0.40
C PRO A 192 1.58 20.31 -1.93
N THR A 193 2.77 20.55 -2.49
CA THR A 193 3.03 20.48 -3.93
C THR A 193 2.78 19.10 -4.53
N ILE A 194 2.66 18.04 -3.72
CA ILE A 194 2.27 16.72 -4.19
C ILE A 194 0.90 16.72 -4.87
N GLY A 195 -0.03 17.57 -4.44
CA GLY A 195 -1.36 17.69 -5.03
C GLY A 195 -1.39 18.26 -6.44
N VAL A 196 -0.24 18.72 -6.97
CA VAL A 196 -0.10 19.15 -8.37
C VAL A 196 0.01 17.94 -9.32
N LEU A 197 0.31 16.75 -8.79
CA LEU A 197 0.49 15.52 -9.56
C LEU A 197 -0.86 14.88 -9.95
N VAL A 198 -1.68 15.60 -10.72
CA VAL A 198 -3.06 15.22 -11.06
C VAL A 198 -3.20 13.95 -11.92
N LYS A 199 -2.09 13.46 -12.50
CA LYS A 199 -2.03 12.18 -13.23
C LYS A 199 -1.64 11.00 -12.35
N LEU A 200 -1.30 11.24 -11.09
CA LEU A 200 -0.81 10.22 -10.18
C LEU A 200 -1.93 9.21 -9.89
N ARG A 201 -1.60 7.93 -10.08
CA ARG A 201 -2.48 6.77 -9.87
C ARG A 201 -2.05 5.99 -8.64
N VAL A 202 -0.76 5.98 -8.32
CA VAL A 202 -0.21 5.29 -7.15
C VAL A 202 0.68 6.22 -6.36
N LEU A 203 0.35 6.38 -5.08
CA LEU A 203 1.16 7.06 -4.09
C LEU A 203 1.47 6.09 -2.95
N SER A 204 2.72 5.64 -2.87
CA SER A 204 3.20 4.70 -1.86
C SER A 204 4.38 5.31 -1.11
N MET A 205 4.21 5.62 0.18
CA MET A 205 5.24 6.19 1.05
C MET A 205 5.27 5.52 2.43
N GLN A 206 4.82 4.26 2.50
CA GLN A 206 4.78 3.48 3.73
C GLN A 206 6.17 3.19 4.32
N GLY A 207 6.24 2.93 5.63
CA GLY A 207 7.49 2.54 6.29
C GLY A 207 8.57 3.63 6.27
N ASN A 208 8.18 4.88 6.53
CA ASN A 208 9.10 6.01 6.66
C ASN A 208 8.92 6.71 8.01
N ASN A 209 9.64 7.81 8.22
CA ASN A 209 9.53 8.67 9.39
C ASN A 209 8.78 9.97 9.06
N LEU A 210 7.77 9.91 8.17
CA LEU A 210 6.99 11.09 7.80
C LEU A 210 6.16 11.57 8.99
N THR A 211 6.07 12.89 9.15
CA THR A 211 5.42 13.59 10.26
C THR A 211 4.44 14.65 9.73
N GLY A 212 3.72 15.33 10.63
CA GLY A 212 2.77 16.37 10.23
C GLY A 212 1.48 15.79 9.63
N SER A 213 0.64 16.65 9.06
CA SER A 213 -0.66 16.26 8.51
C SER A 213 -0.58 15.84 7.05
N ILE A 214 -1.53 15.00 6.63
CA ILE A 214 -1.81 14.76 5.22
C ILE A 214 -2.34 16.08 4.60
N PRO A 215 -1.66 16.66 3.59
CA PRO A 215 -2.06 17.95 3.01
C PRO A 215 -3.41 17.86 2.28
N LEU A 216 -4.22 18.92 2.36
CA LEU A 216 -5.55 18.97 1.73
C LEU A 216 -5.49 18.90 0.20
N GLU A 217 -4.36 19.32 -0.38
CA GLU A 217 -4.10 19.33 -1.83
C GLU A 217 -4.09 17.91 -2.41
N ILE A 218 -3.96 16.87 -1.59
CA ILE A 218 -4.12 15.48 -2.04
C ILE A 218 -5.44 15.28 -2.77
N GLY A 219 -6.52 15.94 -2.34
CA GLY A 219 -7.83 15.84 -2.98
C GLY A 219 -7.89 16.34 -4.43
N ASN A 220 -6.82 16.96 -4.97
CA ASN A 220 -6.71 17.33 -6.37
C ASN A 220 -6.34 16.15 -7.28
N MET A 221 -5.79 15.06 -6.73
CA MET A 221 -5.29 13.90 -7.50
C MET A 221 -6.41 12.92 -7.83
N THR A 222 -7.42 13.35 -8.58
CA THR A 222 -8.66 12.58 -8.82
C THR A 222 -8.49 11.26 -9.58
N GLN A 223 -7.31 11.02 -10.17
CA GLN A 223 -6.92 9.75 -10.82
C GLN A 223 -6.24 8.77 -9.86
N LEU A 224 -6.06 9.13 -8.59
CA LEU A 224 -5.39 8.28 -7.60
C LEU A 224 -6.23 7.04 -7.30
N ASN A 225 -5.62 5.87 -7.54
CA ASN A 225 -6.21 4.56 -7.30
C ASN A 225 -5.75 3.99 -5.96
N ILE A 226 -4.48 4.17 -5.63
CA ILE A 226 -3.85 3.61 -4.43
C ILE A 226 -3.15 4.71 -3.65
N MET A 227 -3.55 4.87 -2.39
CA MET A 227 -2.87 5.69 -1.39
C MET A 227 -2.41 4.80 -0.24
N SER A 228 -1.09 4.61 -0.13
CA SER A 228 -0.47 3.80 0.92
C SER A 228 0.53 4.66 1.70
N LEU A 229 0.17 5.01 2.94
CA LEU A 229 0.94 5.85 3.86
C LEU A 229 1.17 5.17 5.22
N TRP A 230 0.90 3.86 5.33
CA TRP A 230 0.97 3.13 6.59
C TRP A 230 2.38 3.08 7.19
N SER A 231 2.48 2.83 8.49
CA SER A 231 3.73 2.80 9.26
C SER A 231 4.57 4.07 9.06
N ASN A 232 4.01 5.18 9.56
CA ASN A 232 4.63 6.50 9.61
C ASN A 232 4.24 7.19 10.94
N TYR A 233 4.62 8.46 11.13
CA TYR A 233 4.23 9.30 12.27
C TYR A 233 3.30 10.45 11.83
N LEU A 234 2.43 10.21 10.84
CA LEU A 234 1.49 11.23 10.37
C LEU A 234 0.44 11.49 11.44
N GLN A 235 0.07 12.76 11.61
CA GLN A 235 -0.81 13.23 12.67
C GLN A 235 -1.90 14.16 12.15
N GLY A 236 -2.84 14.55 13.01
CA GLY A 236 -3.95 15.44 12.64
C GLY A 236 -5.07 14.69 11.93
N GLN A 237 -6.00 15.44 11.32
CA GLN A 237 -7.20 14.87 10.69
C GLN A 237 -6.93 14.47 9.24
N LEU A 238 -7.62 13.41 8.78
CA LEU A 238 -7.71 13.11 7.36
C LEU A 238 -8.45 14.28 6.68
N PRO A 239 -7.85 14.98 5.70
CA PRO A 239 -8.48 16.15 5.10
C PRO A 239 -9.77 15.75 4.39
N GLY A 240 -10.84 16.54 4.57
CA GLY A 240 -12.14 16.24 3.97
C GLY A 240 -12.12 16.19 2.44
N THR A 241 -11.14 16.84 1.80
CA THR A 241 -10.90 16.77 0.35
C THR A 241 -10.55 15.37 -0.14
N ILE A 242 -10.27 14.41 0.75
CA ILE A 242 -10.09 12.99 0.40
C ILE A 242 -11.32 12.41 -0.33
N SER A 243 -12.52 12.93 -0.07
CA SER A 243 -13.75 12.49 -0.75
C SER A 243 -13.77 12.84 -2.24
N ASN A 244 -12.87 13.71 -2.70
CA ASN A 244 -12.73 14.05 -4.13
C ASN A 244 -11.96 12.97 -4.92
N LEU A 245 -11.34 12.00 -4.25
CA LEU A 245 -10.58 10.92 -4.87
C LEU A 245 -11.52 9.83 -5.41
N VAL A 246 -12.30 10.18 -6.42
CA VAL A 246 -13.36 9.33 -7.00
C VAL A 246 -12.85 8.03 -7.65
N SER A 247 -11.55 7.94 -7.95
CA SER A 247 -10.92 6.73 -8.50
C SER A 247 -10.29 5.83 -7.44
N LEU A 248 -10.31 6.23 -6.16
CA LEU A 248 -9.59 5.54 -5.09
C LEU A 248 -10.19 4.16 -4.84
N GLN A 249 -9.33 3.15 -4.87
CA GLN A 249 -9.62 1.74 -4.64
C GLN A 249 -9.00 1.26 -3.33
N GLU A 250 -7.80 1.73 -3.00
CA GLU A 250 -7.09 1.37 -1.78
C GLU A 250 -6.69 2.61 -0.99
N LEU A 251 -7.12 2.64 0.27
CA LEU A 251 -6.70 3.62 1.27
C LEU A 251 -6.07 2.87 2.44
N SER A 252 -4.74 2.91 2.54
CA SER A 252 -3.98 2.31 3.64
C SER A 252 -3.22 3.39 4.41
N LEU A 253 -3.66 3.65 5.65
CA LEU A 253 -3.16 4.67 6.57
C LEU A 253 -2.79 4.08 7.92
N SER A 254 -2.73 2.75 8.04
CA SER A 254 -2.52 2.03 9.28
C SER A 254 -1.20 2.40 9.98
N GLU A 255 -1.11 2.17 11.29
CA GLU A 255 0.09 2.46 12.09
C GLU A 255 0.57 3.91 11.93
N ASN A 256 -0.29 4.86 12.29
CA ASN A 256 0.01 6.29 12.30
C ASN A 256 -0.56 6.95 13.58
N GLN A 257 -0.53 8.28 13.65
CA GLN A 257 -1.09 9.09 14.74
C GLN A 257 -2.24 9.98 14.23
N LEU A 258 -2.87 9.60 13.11
CA LEU A 258 -3.99 10.32 12.52
C LEU A 258 -5.19 10.21 13.45
N GLY A 259 -6.02 11.25 13.50
CA GLY A 259 -7.16 11.24 14.40
C GLY A 259 -8.31 12.15 14.00
N GLY A 260 -9.22 12.38 14.95
CA GLY A 260 -10.45 13.10 14.69
C GLY A 260 -11.43 12.29 13.82
N HIS A 261 -12.37 12.99 13.19
CA HIS A 261 -13.46 12.36 12.44
C HIS A 261 -13.05 12.07 11.01
N ILE A 262 -13.51 10.94 10.47
CA ILE A 262 -13.46 10.66 9.04
C ILE A 262 -14.74 11.22 8.41
N VAL A 263 -14.60 11.96 7.31
CA VAL A 263 -15.75 12.58 6.64
C VAL A 263 -16.75 11.52 6.17
N PRO A 264 -18.06 11.67 6.46
CA PRO A 264 -19.07 10.71 6.05
C PRO A 264 -19.08 10.47 4.54
N GLU A 265 -18.65 11.43 3.71
CA GLU A 265 -18.67 11.39 2.25
C GLU A 265 -17.54 10.55 1.62
N LEU A 266 -16.60 10.00 2.41
CA LEU A 266 -15.45 9.24 1.89
C LEU A 266 -15.84 8.12 0.90
N GLY A 267 -16.99 7.49 1.11
CA GLY A 267 -17.47 6.41 0.25
C GLY A 267 -18.47 6.81 -0.86
N ASN A 268 -18.92 8.07 -0.91
CA ASN A 268 -20.02 8.52 -1.78
C ASN A 268 -19.76 8.35 -3.29
N SER A 269 -18.50 8.36 -3.73
CA SER A 269 -18.09 8.19 -5.13
C SER A 269 -17.12 7.03 -5.31
N SER A 270 -17.10 6.10 -4.36
CA SER A 270 -15.96 5.20 -4.18
C SER A 270 -15.99 3.98 -5.09
N LEU A 271 -14.83 3.69 -5.67
CA LEU A 271 -14.41 2.36 -6.10
C LEU A 271 -13.64 1.65 -4.99
N LEU A 272 -13.80 2.09 -3.73
CA LEU A 272 -13.03 1.60 -2.59
C LEU A 272 -13.26 0.10 -2.43
N GLU A 273 -12.18 -0.64 -2.53
CA GLU A 273 -12.09 -2.09 -2.35
C GLU A 273 -11.45 -2.41 -1.00
N THR A 274 -10.47 -1.59 -0.57
CA THR A 274 -9.75 -1.77 0.69
C THR A 274 -9.64 -0.45 1.45
N VAL A 275 -10.06 -0.48 2.71
CA VAL A 275 -9.85 0.60 3.68
C VAL A 275 -9.15 0.01 4.90
N ASP A 276 -7.88 0.37 5.07
CA ASP A 276 -7.05 -0.01 6.21
C ASP A 276 -6.60 1.24 6.96
N ILE A 277 -7.18 1.46 8.13
CA ILE A 277 -6.93 2.63 8.99
C ILE A 277 -6.62 2.21 10.43
N GLU A 278 -6.22 0.96 10.63
CA GLU A 278 -5.95 0.42 11.97
C GLU A 278 -4.81 1.15 12.69
N MET A 279 -4.79 1.03 14.02
CA MET A 279 -3.72 1.57 14.86
C MET A 279 -3.49 3.07 14.60
N ASN A 280 -4.56 3.85 14.78
CA ASN A 280 -4.58 5.30 14.70
C ASN A 280 -5.38 5.86 15.89
N ASN A 281 -5.62 7.17 15.90
CA ASN A 281 -6.40 7.89 16.90
C ASN A 281 -7.70 8.46 16.32
N PHE A 282 -8.30 7.80 15.31
CA PHE A 282 -9.58 8.22 14.74
C PHE A 282 -10.70 8.10 15.78
N SER A 283 -11.69 8.98 15.70
CA SER A 283 -12.74 9.09 16.73
C SER A 283 -14.10 9.39 16.13
N GLY A 284 -15.16 9.19 16.93
CA GLY A 284 -16.53 9.48 16.53
C GLY A 284 -17.16 8.34 15.74
N LEU A 285 -18.08 8.66 14.83
CA LEU A 285 -18.78 7.63 14.05
C LEU A 285 -17.96 7.19 12.83
N PHE A 286 -17.97 5.90 12.55
CA PHE A 286 -17.40 5.36 11.32
C PHE A 286 -18.24 5.84 10.10
N PRO A 287 -17.60 6.21 8.97
CA PRO A 287 -18.28 6.84 7.83
C PRO A 287 -19.38 5.94 7.25
N SER A 288 -20.63 6.41 7.29
CA SER A 288 -21.80 5.64 6.85
C SER A 288 -21.85 5.41 5.33
N SER A 289 -21.21 6.25 4.52
CA SER A 289 -21.20 6.08 3.07
C SER A 289 -20.13 5.14 2.55
N ILE A 290 -19.25 4.61 3.41
CA ILE A 290 -18.01 3.91 3.01
C ILE A 290 -18.22 2.80 1.97
N CYS A 291 -19.43 2.25 1.94
CA CYS A 291 -19.79 1.14 1.08
C CYS A 291 -20.91 1.42 0.09
N VAL A 292 -21.24 2.69 -0.16
CA VAL A 292 -22.28 3.05 -1.14
C VAL A 292 -21.98 2.47 -2.53
N GLY A 293 -20.71 2.39 -2.92
CA GLY A 293 -20.27 1.81 -4.20
C GLY A 293 -20.26 0.28 -4.28
N GLY A 294 -20.47 -0.44 -3.17
CA GLY A 294 -20.61 -1.90 -3.12
C GLY A 294 -19.37 -2.75 -3.45
N ARG A 295 -18.22 -2.12 -3.71
CA ARG A 295 -16.94 -2.78 -4.02
C ARG A 295 -16.06 -3.11 -2.81
N LEU A 296 -16.42 -2.58 -1.64
CA LEU A 296 -15.63 -2.70 -0.43
C LEU A 296 -15.54 -4.17 0.01
N SER A 297 -14.32 -4.69 0.00
CA SER A 297 -14.00 -6.07 0.35
C SER A 297 -13.32 -6.20 1.70
N ILE A 298 -12.47 -5.23 2.04
CA ILE A 298 -11.68 -5.22 3.28
C ILE A 298 -11.89 -3.89 4.00
N VAL A 299 -12.28 -3.99 5.28
CA VAL A 299 -12.29 -2.87 6.23
C VAL A 299 -11.54 -3.28 7.49
N SER A 300 -10.42 -2.62 7.76
CA SER A 300 -9.73 -2.68 9.06
C SER A 300 -9.71 -1.30 9.71
N ALA A 301 -10.31 -1.21 10.89
CA ALA A 301 -10.37 -0.02 11.74
C ALA A 301 -9.90 -0.31 13.17
N ARG A 302 -9.28 -1.46 13.39
CA ARG A 302 -8.79 -1.95 14.69
C ARG A 302 -7.99 -0.89 15.44
N SER A 303 -8.08 -0.90 16.78
CA SER A 303 -7.28 -0.03 17.65
C SER A 303 -7.41 1.46 17.29
N ASN A 304 -8.65 1.95 17.32
CA ASN A 304 -9.02 3.36 17.15
C ASN A 304 -10.03 3.76 18.25
N GLY A 305 -10.56 4.98 18.20
CA GLY A 305 -11.58 5.51 19.12
C GLY A 305 -12.97 5.67 18.51
N PHE A 306 -13.38 4.84 17.54
CA PHE A 306 -14.72 4.91 16.94
C PHE A 306 -15.82 4.53 17.94
N THR A 307 -16.73 5.46 18.21
CA THR A 307 -17.80 5.25 19.20
C THR A 307 -19.02 4.52 18.64
N GLY A 308 -19.13 4.38 17.32
CA GLY A 308 -20.31 3.77 16.69
C GLY A 308 -20.19 3.55 15.19
N ILE A 309 -21.04 2.65 14.68
CA ILE A 309 -21.27 2.40 13.25
C ILE A 309 -22.76 2.65 12.99
N HIS A 310 -23.11 3.41 11.95
CA HIS A 310 -24.51 3.64 11.60
C HIS A 310 -25.18 2.34 11.13
N HIS A 311 -26.44 2.12 11.54
CA HIS A 311 -27.28 1.06 11.00
C HIS A 311 -27.26 1.10 9.45
N GLN A 312 -27.08 -0.07 8.83
CA GLN A 312 -27.00 -0.25 7.37
C GLN A 312 -25.76 0.33 6.69
N THR A 313 -24.71 0.72 7.41
CA THR A 313 -23.42 1.16 6.81
C THR A 313 -22.91 0.16 5.77
N PHE A 314 -23.03 -1.15 6.06
CA PHE A 314 -22.57 -2.21 5.17
C PHE A 314 -23.66 -2.83 4.28
N ARG A 315 -24.85 -2.22 4.21
CA ARG A 315 -26.01 -2.78 3.49
C ARG A 315 -25.76 -3.05 2.02
N ASN A 316 -24.94 -2.23 1.37
CA ASN A 316 -24.62 -2.34 -0.05
C ASN A 316 -23.34 -3.16 -0.32
N CYS A 317 -22.64 -3.66 0.71
CA CYS A 317 -21.37 -4.36 0.53
C CYS A 317 -21.56 -5.84 0.15
N THR A 318 -21.90 -6.11 -1.10
CA THR A 318 -22.01 -7.50 -1.57
C THR A 318 -20.65 -8.22 -1.65
N SER A 319 -19.55 -7.46 -1.69
CA SER A 319 -18.17 -7.97 -1.83
C SER A 319 -17.39 -8.05 -0.50
N LEU A 320 -18.02 -7.71 0.63
CA LEU A 320 -17.34 -7.62 1.93
C LEU A 320 -16.90 -9.00 2.42
N MET A 321 -15.60 -9.16 2.60
CA MET A 321 -14.96 -10.41 3.01
C MET A 321 -14.29 -10.30 4.38
N PHE A 322 -13.78 -9.13 4.74
CA PHE A 322 -13.01 -8.91 5.97
C PHE A 322 -13.47 -7.65 6.68
N VAL A 323 -13.85 -7.80 7.96
CA VAL A 323 -14.27 -6.71 8.83
C VAL A 323 -13.52 -6.83 10.15
N ASP A 324 -12.69 -5.83 10.46
CA ASP A 324 -12.01 -5.70 11.76
C ASP A 324 -12.28 -4.34 12.41
N PHE A 325 -13.05 -4.36 13.51
CA PHE A 325 -13.28 -3.22 14.41
C PHE A 325 -12.85 -3.55 15.84
N THR A 326 -11.88 -4.47 16.00
CA THR A 326 -11.40 -4.87 17.33
C THR A 326 -10.85 -3.66 18.08
N ALA A 327 -11.21 -3.51 19.36
CA ALA A 327 -10.72 -2.43 20.23
C ALA A 327 -10.97 -1.02 19.65
N THR A 328 -12.22 -0.71 19.30
CA THR A 328 -12.60 0.61 18.75
C THR A 328 -13.46 1.48 19.67
N ASN A 329 -13.94 0.97 20.81
CA ASN A 329 -14.89 1.62 21.74
C ASN A 329 -16.33 1.76 21.19
N ILE A 330 -16.72 0.91 20.25
CA ILE A 330 -18.06 0.97 19.64
C ILE A 330 -19.13 0.61 20.68
N VAL A 331 -20.14 1.48 20.80
CA VAL A 331 -21.38 1.23 21.55
C VAL A 331 -22.52 1.12 20.54
N ALA A 332 -22.98 -0.10 20.27
CA ALA A 332 -24.07 -0.35 19.33
C ALA A 332 -24.74 -1.71 19.60
N ASP A 333 -25.97 -1.88 19.13
CA ASP A 333 -26.55 -3.20 18.97
C ASP A 333 -25.76 -3.94 17.86
N ILE A 334 -25.37 -5.19 18.11
CA ILE A 334 -24.61 -5.99 17.14
C ILE A 334 -25.32 -6.11 15.78
N LYS A 335 -26.67 -6.13 15.78
CA LYS A 335 -27.47 -6.23 14.55
C LYS A 335 -27.35 -4.96 13.69
N ASP A 336 -27.08 -3.81 14.30
CA ASP A 336 -26.94 -2.54 13.59
C ASP A 336 -25.59 -2.44 12.89
N CYS A 337 -24.57 -3.12 13.42
CA CYS A 337 -23.24 -3.20 12.83
C CYS A 337 -23.23 -4.10 11.59
N VAL A 338 -23.87 -5.26 11.67
CA VAL A 338 -23.77 -6.34 10.68
C VAL A 338 -25.14 -6.95 10.35
N GLY A 339 -26.13 -6.12 9.99
CA GLY A 339 -27.50 -6.57 9.68
C GLY A 339 -27.65 -7.48 8.44
N GLU A 340 -28.84 -8.10 8.28
CA GLU A 340 -29.19 -9.18 7.33
C GLU A 340 -28.68 -9.02 5.87
N HIS A 341 -27.50 -9.55 5.54
CA HIS A 341 -27.01 -9.55 4.16
C HIS A 341 -26.25 -10.85 3.78
N PRO A 342 -26.34 -11.29 2.51
CA PRO A 342 -25.70 -12.51 2.03
C PRO A 342 -24.21 -12.24 1.78
N TRP A 343 -23.43 -12.20 2.85
CA TRP A 343 -22.01 -11.87 2.74
C TRP A 343 -21.19 -13.05 2.21
N GLU A 344 -20.14 -12.71 1.47
CA GLU A 344 -18.96 -13.56 1.30
C GLU A 344 -17.99 -13.44 2.49
N LEU A 345 -18.51 -13.06 3.66
CA LEU A 345 -17.71 -12.75 4.83
C LEU A 345 -16.89 -13.98 5.24
N ARG A 346 -15.58 -13.79 5.32
CA ARG A 346 -14.60 -14.81 5.73
C ARG A 346 -14.12 -14.56 7.13
N MET A 347 -14.01 -13.28 7.52
CA MET A 347 -13.54 -12.86 8.83
C MET A 347 -14.41 -11.73 9.38
N MET A 348 -14.87 -11.91 10.61
CA MET A 348 -15.52 -10.87 11.41
C MET A 348 -14.84 -10.76 12.77
N THR A 349 -14.25 -9.61 13.07
CA THR A 349 -13.62 -9.34 14.36
C THR A 349 -14.14 -8.02 14.93
N LEU A 350 -15.00 -8.14 15.94
CA LEU A 350 -15.64 -7.02 16.65
C LEU A 350 -15.33 -7.06 18.15
N GLY A 351 -14.29 -7.79 18.55
CA GLY A 351 -13.93 -7.98 19.95
C GLY A 351 -13.46 -6.71 20.65
N GLN A 352 -13.51 -6.69 21.98
CA GLN A 352 -13.06 -5.57 22.82
C GLN A 352 -13.81 -4.27 22.51
N ASN A 353 -15.14 -4.34 22.47
CA ASN A 353 -16.03 -3.19 22.30
C ASN A 353 -17.11 -3.17 23.39
N HIS A 354 -18.15 -2.36 23.20
CA HIS A 354 -19.31 -2.27 24.08
C HIS A 354 -20.58 -2.66 23.31
N LEU A 355 -20.48 -3.67 22.45
CA LEU A 355 -21.60 -4.18 21.66
C LEU A 355 -22.57 -4.93 22.57
N TYR A 356 -23.86 -4.68 22.40
CA TYR A 356 -24.92 -5.33 23.17
C TYR A 356 -25.97 -5.96 22.23
N GLY A 357 -26.95 -6.64 22.83
CA GLY A 357 -28.01 -7.34 22.11
C GLY A 357 -27.67 -8.79 21.80
N THR A 358 -28.54 -9.42 21.01
CA THR A 358 -28.47 -10.85 20.72
C THR A 358 -28.01 -11.10 19.28
N LEU A 359 -27.65 -12.35 18.97
CA LEU A 359 -27.35 -12.76 17.59
C LEU A 359 -28.61 -12.89 16.69
N LEU A 360 -29.76 -12.36 17.15
CA LEU A 360 -31.04 -12.38 16.42
C LEU A 360 -31.31 -11.03 15.74
N THR A 361 -31.97 -11.11 14.60
CA THR A 361 -32.53 -9.98 13.86
C THR A 361 -33.89 -9.62 14.44
N ASP A 362 -34.44 -8.47 14.05
CA ASP A 362 -35.79 -8.05 14.47
C ASP A 362 -36.88 -9.05 14.06
N GLY A 363 -36.64 -9.81 12.98
CA GLY A 363 -37.50 -10.91 12.52
C GLY A 363 -37.29 -12.22 13.28
N GLY A 364 -36.46 -12.25 14.33
CA GLY A 364 -36.12 -13.43 15.11
C GLY A 364 -35.23 -14.44 14.38
N LYS A 365 -34.67 -14.07 13.22
CA LYS A 365 -33.70 -14.91 12.49
C LYS A 365 -32.30 -14.64 13.01
N VAL A 366 -31.38 -15.58 12.80
CA VAL A 366 -29.99 -15.39 13.21
C VAL A 366 -29.21 -14.86 12.01
N PHE A 367 -28.63 -13.67 12.10
CA PHE A 367 -28.00 -13.01 10.94
C PHE A 367 -26.77 -13.75 10.40
N ILE A 368 -26.00 -14.41 11.28
CA ILE A 368 -24.73 -15.05 10.91
C ILE A 368 -24.89 -16.44 10.25
N CYS A 369 -26.07 -17.07 10.38
CA CYS A 369 -26.25 -18.45 9.90
C CYS A 369 -26.08 -18.61 8.39
N ASN A 370 -26.25 -17.54 7.61
CA ASN A 370 -26.17 -17.59 6.15
C ASN A 370 -24.75 -17.36 5.61
N SER A 371 -23.78 -17.04 6.48
CA SER A 371 -22.40 -16.74 6.12
C SER A 371 -21.57 -18.03 5.97
N THR A 372 -21.82 -18.79 4.90
CA THR A 372 -21.21 -20.12 4.69
C THR A 372 -19.69 -20.09 4.53
N TYR A 373 -19.11 -18.95 4.15
CA TYR A 373 -17.66 -18.75 4.00
C TYR A 373 -16.96 -18.26 5.27
N LEU A 374 -17.70 -17.93 6.33
CA LEU A 374 -17.12 -17.38 7.55
C LEU A 374 -16.24 -18.45 8.21
N SER A 375 -14.95 -18.16 8.29
CA SER A 375 -13.95 -19.05 8.90
C SER A 375 -13.44 -18.54 10.24
N PHE A 376 -13.51 -17.22 10.47
CA PHE A 376 -13.04 -16.58 11.68
C PHE A 376 -14.10 -15.62 12.25
N LEU A 377 -14.52 -15.88 13.48
CA LEU A 377 -15.46 -15.05 14.22
C LEU A 377 -14.88 -14.73 15.61
N ASP A 378 -14.69 -13.44 15.88
CA ASP A 378 -14.32 -12.94 17.20
C ASP A 378 -15.28 -11.83 17.63
N LEU A 379 -16.10 -12.13 18.63
CA LEU A 379 -17.01 -11.19 19.31
C LEU A 379 -16.63 -11.04 20.80
N SER A 380 -15.42 -11.44 21.18
CA SER A 380 -15.00 -11.52 22.57
C SER A 380 -14.96 -10.16 23.27
N ASN A 381 -15.10 -10.12 24.59
CA ASN A 381 -15.01 -8.90 25.39
C ASN A 381 -16.00 -7.82 24.91
N ASN A 382 -17.29 -8.14 25.00
CA ASN A 382 -18.43 -7.28 24.69
C ASN A 382 -19.53 -7.45 25.76
N LEU A 383 -20.73 -6.92 25.51
CA LEU A 383 -21.91 -7.00 26.38
C LEU A 383 -23.04 -7.84 25.73
N LEU A 384 -22.70 -8.75 24.81
CA LEU A 384 -23.69 -9.53 24.06
C LEU A 384 -24.41 -10.53 24.96
N ASP A 385 -25.70 -10.74 24.71
CA ASP A 385 -26.56 -11.59 25.54
C ASP A 385 -27.40 -12.59 24.72
N GLY A 386 -28.24 -13.35 25.42
CA GLY A 386 -29.08 -14.39 24.85
C GLY A 386 -28.37 -15.74 24.68
N GLY A 387 -29.09 -16.70 24.11
CA GLY A 387 -28.58 -18.05 23.84
C GLY A 387 -27.87 -18.16 22.50
N LEU A 388 -26.90 -19.06 22.40
CA LEU A 388 -26.22 -19.31 21.13
C LEU A 388 -27.16 -19.98 20.12
N PRO A 389 -27.13 -19.60 18.83
CA PRO A 389 -27.91 -20.24 17.80
C PRO A 389 -27.31 -21.58 17.35
N LYS A 390 -28.18 -22.54 17.01
CA LYS A 390 -27.77 -23.90 16.60
C LYS A 390 -26.91 -23.94 15.34
N CYS A 391 -27.11 -23.00 14.42
CA CYS A 391 -26.44 -23.03 13.12
C CYS A 391 -24.92 -22.85 13.22
N LEU A 392 -24.39 -22.19 14.27
CA LEU A 392 -22.95 -21.97 14.48
C LEU A 392 -22.15 -23.29 14.45
N TRP A 393 -22.79 -24.41 14.80
CA TRP A 393 -22.19 -25.74 14.83
C TRP A 393 -22.20 -26.45 13.47
N ASP A 394 -23.04 -25.99 12.55
CA ASP A 394 -23.22 -26.53 11.19
C ASP A 394 -22.60 -25.63 10.11
N MET A 395 -22.11 -24.44 10.45
CA MET A 395 -21.48 -23.51 9.50
C MET A 395 -20.24 -24.17 8.89
N PRO A 396 -20.19 -24.38 7.55
CA PRO A 396 -19.26 -25.30 6.92
C PRO A 396 -17.81 -24.80 6.89
N SER A 397 -17.55 -23.51 6.99
CA SER A 397 -16.19 -22.96 6.95
C SER A 397 -15.65 -22.55 8.33
N LEU A 398 -16.51 -22.50 9.36
CA LEU A 398 -16.16 -21.89 10.64
C LEU A 398 -15.09 -22.71 11.37
N GLY A 399 -13.91 -22.10 11.54
CA GLY A 399 -12.75 -22.73 12.15
C GLY A 399 -12.31 -22.11 13.47
N TYR A 400 -12.50 -20.80 13.61
CA TYR A 400 -12.20 -20.04 14.81
C TYR A 400 -13.44 -19.31 15.31
N MET A 401 -13.82 -19.57 16.56
CA MET A 401 -14.94 -18.92 17.22
C MET A 401 -14.52 -18.48 18.63
N ASP A 402 -14.48 -17.18 18.85
CA ASP A 402 -14.25 -16.56 20.16
C ASP A 402 -15.45 -15.68 20.56
N LEU A 403 -16.21 -16.16 21.54
CA LEU A 403 -17.37 -15.47 22.13
C LEU A 403 -17.13 -15.19 23.62
N SER A 404 -15.87 -15.27 24.07
CA SER A 404 -15.52 -15.16 25.48
C SER A 404 -15.78 -13.77 26.05
N SER A 405 -15.93 -13.66 27.38
CA SER A 405 -16.13 -12.39 28.09
C SER A 405 -17.32 -11.60 27.55
N ASN A 406 -18.50 -12.19 27.65
CA ASN A 406 -19.79 -11.61 27.26
C ASN A 406 -20.86 -11.95 28.32
N SER A 407 -22.12 -11.67 28.03
CA SER A 407 -23.28 -12.00 28.88
C SER A 407 -24.14 -13.13 28.28
N PHE A 408 -23.60 -13.96 27.38
CA PHE A 408 -24.36 -15.06 26.79
C PHE A 408 -24.79 -16.08 27.85
N SER A 409 -25.99 -16.64 27.70
CA SER A 409 -26.62 -17.46 28.74
C SER A 409 -27.35 -18.69 28.18
N GLY A 410 -27.84 -19.53 29.09
CA GLY A 410 -28.59 -20.75 28.75
C GLY A 410 -27.68 -21.93 28.42
N VAL A 411 -28.28 -23.00 27.91
CA VAL A 411 -27.55 -24.22 27.55
C VAL A 411 -26.88 -24.05 26.19
N VAL A 412 -25.58 -24.31 26.11
CA VAL A 412 -24.86 -24.34 24.82
C VAL A 412 -25.52 -25.38 23.91
N PRO A 413 -26.13 -24.97 22.78
CA PRO A 413 -26.86 -25.90 21.95
C PRO A 413 -25.89 -26.85 21.27
N PHE A 414 -26.30 -28.10 21.08
CA PHE A 414 -25.61 -29.02 20.19
C PHE A 414 -26.60 -29.61 19.22
N TRP A 415 -26.31 -29.45 17.92
CA TRP A 415 -27.08 -30.09 16.87
C TRP A 415 -26.41 -31.41 16.45
N LYS A 416 -27.04 -32.16 15.53
CA LYS A 416 -26.67 -33.52 15.11
C LYS A 416 -25.23 -33.64 14.59
N THR A 417 -24.54 -32.54 14.36
CA THR A 417 -23.21 -32.45 13.75
C THR A 417 -22.36 -31.41 14.46
N CYS A 418 -21.04 -31.59 14.40
CA CYS A 418 -20.09 -30.51 14.61
C CYS A 418 -19.26 -30.45 13.34
N ASN A 419 -19.09 -29.26 12.78
CA ASN A 419 -18.24 -29.10 11.62
C ASN A 419 -16.80 -29.54 11.93
N ASN A 420 -16.21 -30.33 11.02
CA ASN A 420 -14.81 -30.74 11.10
C ASN A 420 -13.85 -29.55 10.95
N ASN A 421 -14.26 -28.37 10.49
CA ASN A 421 -13.34 -27.25 10.40
C ASN A 421 -13.12 -26.53 11.73
N LEU A 422 -13.95 -26.75 12.76
CA LEU A 422 -13.83 -26.05 14.04
C LEU A 422 -12.56 -26.50 14.80
N VAL A 423 -11.60 -25.57 14.92
CA VAL A 423 -10.28 -25.77 15.54
C VAL A 423 -10.18 -25.03 16.88
N CYS A 424 -10.78 -23.85 17.00
CA CYS A 424 -10.75 -23.05 18.22
C CYS A 424 -12.17 -22.68 18.63
N LEU A 425 -12.54 -23.02 19.86
CA LEU A 425 -13.79 -22.61 20.50
C LEU A 425 -13.49 -22.01 21.87
N ARG A 426 -13.84 -20.73 22.04
CA ARG A 426 -13.74 -20.02 23.32
C ARG A 426 -15.09 -19.42 23.69
N LEU A 427 -15.63 -19.91 24.79
CA LEU A 427 -16.90 -19.48 25.40
C LEU A 427 -16.69 -18.99 26.84
N ALA A 428 -15.43 -18.79 27.25
CA ALA A 428 -15.08 -18.47 28.62
C ALA A 428 -15.75 -17.18 29.13
N ASN A 429 -15.92 -17.03 30.44
CA ASN A 429 -16.46 -15.84 31.10
C ASN A 429 -17.81 -15.41 30.51
N ASN A 430 -18.81 -16.28 30.63
CA ASN A 430 -20.19 -16.06 30.23
C ASN A 430 -21.13 -16.64 31.31
N HIS A 431 -22.43 -16.67 31.03
CA HIS A 431 -23.47 -17.24 31.91
C HIS A 431 -24.02 -18.57 31.37
N PHE A 432 -23.24 -19.33 30.60
CA PHE A 432 -23.70 -20.63 30.11
C PHE A 432 -23.90 -21.62 31.26
N GLU A 433 -24.97 -22.41 31.15
CA GLU A 433 -25.37 -23.37 32.18
C GLU A 433 -25.62 -24.78 31.61
N GLY A 434 -25.99 -25.71 32.49
CA GLY A 434 -26.19 -27.12 32.16
C GLY A 434 -24.92 -27.94 32.34
N THR A 435 -24.90 -29.13 31.74
CA THR A 435 -23.73 -30.03 31.82
C THR A 435 -22.72 -29.75 30.73
N PHE A 436 -21.53 -30.36 30.83
CA PHE A 436 -20.52 -30.33 29.78
C PHE A 436 -21.15 -30.61 28.39
N PRO A 437 -21.00 -29.68 27.42
CA PRO A 437 -21.31 -29.82 25.99
C PRO A 437 -21.09 -31.20 25.33
N LEU A 438 -22.08 -32.10 25.38
CA LEU A 438 -21.92 -33.47 24.86
C LEU A 438 -21.74 -33.55 23.34
N GLY A 439 -22.23 -32.56 22.59
CA GLY A 439 -22.06 -32.53 21.14
C GLY A 439 -20.62 -32.26 20.69
N LEU A 440 -19.77 -31.68 21.55
CA LEU A 440 -18.36 -31.47 21.25
C LEU A 440 -17.63 -32.79 20.97
N ARG A 441 -18.16 -33.94 21.39
CA ARG A 441 -17.64 -35.27 21.03
C ARG A 441 -17.46 -35.47 19.51
N LYS A 442 -18.18 -34.72 18.69
CA LYS A 442 -18.10 -34.76 17.22
C LYS A 442 -17.07 -33.79 16.62
N CYS A 443 -16.58 -32.81 17.37
CA CYS A 443 -15.63 -31.79 16.90
C CYS A 443 -14.19 -32.31 16.90
N LYS A 444 -13.89 -33.32 16.08
CA LYS A 444 -12.63 -34.08 16.16
C LYS A 444 -11.35 -33.24 15.92
N ASN A 445 -11.48 -32.11 15.23
CA ASN A 445 -10.36 -31.25 14.88
C ASN A 445 -10.11 -30.11 15.89
N LEU A 446 -10.85 -30.09 17.00
CA LEU A 446 -10.69 -29.06 18.02
C LEU A 446 -9.30 -29.15 18.67
N ILE A 447 -8.57 -28.05 18.62
CA ILE A 447 -7.24 -27.87 19.25
C ILE A 447 -7.37 -27.07 20.54
N THR A 448 -8.22 -26.05 20.55
CA THR A 448 -8.47 -25.20 21.73
C THR A 448 -9.94 -25.25 22.12
N LEU A 449 -10.19 -25.58 23.39
CA LEU A 449 -11.49 -25.50 24.04
C LEU A 449 -11.37 -24.72 25.35
N ASP A 450 -12.01 -23.55 25.40
CA ASP A 450 -12.08 -22.73 26.62
C ASP A 450 -13.55 -22.52 27.02
N LEU A 451 -13.96 -23.14 28.12
CA LEU A 451 -15.29 -23.02 28.73
C LEU A 451 -15.22 -22.37 30.11
N GLY A 452 -14.06 -21.89 30.54
CA GLY A 452 -13.81 -21.42 31.90
C GLY A 452 -14.72 -20.27 32.33
N GLY A 453 -14.99 -20.14 33.62
CA GLY A 453 -15.77 -19.00 34.14
C GLY A 453 -17.24 -18.97 33.67
N ASN A 454 -17.86 -20.15 33.50
CA ASN A 454 -19.29 -20.32 33.24
C ASN A 454 -19.99 -21.03 34.41
N ASN A 455 -21.31 -21.22 34.32
CA ASN A 455 -22.15 -21.91 35.31
C ASN A 455 -22.40 -23.39 34.96
N PHE A 456 -21.41 -24.06 34.35
CA PHE A 456 -21.52 -25.48 34.03
C PHE A 456 -21.48 -26.35 35.29
N SER A 457 -22.24 -27.44 35.28
CA SER A 457 -22.36 -28.39 36.39
C SER A 457 -22.10 -29.84 35.94
N GLY A 458 -21.94 -30.73 36.91
CA GLY A 458 -21.71 -32.15 36.65
C GLY A 458 -20.24 -32.51 36.41
N ARG A 459 -20.00 -33.68 35.83
CA ARG A 459 -18.64 -34.24 35.63
C ARG A 459 -18.15 -34.00 34.21
N ILE A 460 -16.84 -33.84 34.08
CA ILE A 460 -16.17 -33.85 32.77
C ILE A 460 -16.31 -35.25 32.15
N PRO A 461 -16.85 -35.39 30.93
CA PRO A 461 -17.04 -36.69 30.32
C PRO A 461 -15.72 -37.39 30.01
N SER A 462 -15.63 -38.68 30.32
CA SER A 462 -14.43 -39.50 30.06
C SER A 462 -14.09 -39.66 28.57
N TRP A 463 -15.00 -39.28 27.67
CA TRP A 463 -14.77 -39.32 26.23
C TRP A 463 -13.91 -38.15 25.74
N VAL A 464 -13.74 -37.07 26.50
CA VAL A 464 -13.01 -35.85 26.08
C VAL A 464 -11.61 -36.22 25.58
N SER A 465 -10.84 -36.97 26.37
CA SER A 465 -9.49 -37.43 26.00
C SER A 465 -9.45 -38.46 24.87
N LYS A 466 -10.56 -39.15 24.58
CA LYS A 466 -10.63 -40.22 23.56
C LYS A 466 -11.19 -39.75 22.23
N SER A 467 -12.06 -38.74 22.24
CA SER A 467 -12.83 -38.31 21.06
C SER A 467 -12.35 -36.97 20.49
N LEU A 468 -11.49 -36.24 21.22
CA LEU A 468 -10.84 -35.01 20.76
C LEU A 468 -9.32 -35.24 20.66
N PRO A 469 -8.86 -35.98 19.64
CA PRO A 469 -7.46 -36.41 19.55
C PRO A 469 -6.46 -35.26 19.35
N ASN A 470 -6.92 -34.12 18.81
CA ASN A 470 -6.08 -32.96 18.50
C ASN A 470 -6.10 -31.89 19.61
N LEU A 471 -6.82 -32.12 20.71
CA LEU A 471 -7.00 -31.12 21.76
C LEU A 471 -5.69 -30.88 22.52
N ILE A 472 -5.19 -29.65 22.45
CA ILE A 472 -3.96 -29.21 23.13
C ILE A 472 -4.30 -28.33 24.33
N VAL A 473 -5.29 -27.45 24.18
CA VAL A 473 -5.68 -26.50 25.22
C VAL A 473 -7.09 -26.81 25.69
N LEU A 474 -7.23 -27.13 26.97
CA LEU A 474 -8.51 -27.33 27.66
C LEU A 474 -8.55 -26.44 28.91
N ARG A 475 -9.52 -25.53 28.97
CA ARG A 475 -9.81 -24.68 30.12
C ARG A 475 -11.29 -24.79 30.46
N LEU A 476 -11.61 -25.00 31.74
CA LEU A 476 -12.95 -25.34 32.24
C LEU A 476 -13.31 -24.54 33.47
#